data_AF-A0A2W6C3H6-F1
#
_entry.id   AF-A0A2W6C3H6-F1
#
_cell.length_a   1.000
_cell.length_b   1.000
_cell.length_c   1.000
_cell.angle_alpha   90.00
_cell.angle_beta   90.00
_cell.angle_gamma   90.00
#
_symmetry.space_group_name_H-M   'P 1'
#
loop_
_entity.id
_entity.type
_entity.pdbx_description
1 polymer ?
#
loop_
_entity_poly.entity_id
_entity_poly.type
_entity_poly.pdbx_seq_one_letter_code
_entity_poly.pdbx_strand_id
1 'polypeptide(L)'
;ILDQGHCITVNPSDPAQALIAFDATLHILGPSAQRDLKVEQFFINPTPERRALNQLDDDELITGITIPTPPLDTHSVYLKMMDRQTWGFALVSVAARITWDGERVARADIILGGVAPTPYRASIAEQEVTGRTRSELHSGLADRAAHNAMRDAHPLEHNAYKAPLAAALIKRALLSV
;
A
#
# COMPACT_ATOMS: atom_id res chain seq x y z
N ILE A 1 -6.14 12.10 0.56
CA ILE A 1 -7.01 11.95 1.75
C ILE A 1 -6.23 11.48 2.97
N LEU A 2 -5.08 10.82 2.79
CA LEU A 2 -4.14 10.45 3.85
C LEU A 2 -2.79 11.12 3.56
N ASP A 3 -2.00 11.32 4.61
CA ASP A 3 -0.64 11.88 4.55
C ASP A 3 -0.55 13.17 3.69
N GLN A 4 -1.49 14.08 3.93
CA GLN A 4 -1.56 15.34 3.20
C GLN A 4 -0.51 16.30 3.75
N GLY A 5 0.50 16.59 2.94
CA GLY A 5 1.43 17.69 3.17
C GLY A 5 1.05 18.94 2.36
N HIS A 6 2.06 19.66 1.87
CA HIS A 6 1.88 20.84 1.01
C HIS A 6 1.27 20.50 -0.36
N CYS A 7 1.43 19.26 -0.83
CA CYS A 7 0.84 18.77 -2.07
C CYS A 7 -0.18 17.69 -1.77
N ILE A 8 -1.34 17.80 -2.42
CA ILE A 8 -2.48 16.87 -2.26
C ILE A 8 -2.59 15.84 -3.39
N THR A 9 -1.53 15.70 -4.20
CA THR A 9 -1.47 14.69 -5.28
C THR A 9 -1.59 13.28 -4.71
N VAL A 10 -1.98 12.33 -5.55
CA VAL A 10 -2.01 10.91 -5.18
C VAL A 10 -1.10 10.10 -6.09
N ASN A 11 -0.46 9.07 -5.56
CA ASN A 11 0.30 8.13 -6.36
C ASN A 11 -0.67 7.24 -7.16
N PRO A 12 -0.59 7.22 -8.51
CA PRO A 12 -1.50 6.44 -9.35
C PRO A 12 -0.96 5.05 -9.72
N SER A 13 0.26 4.70 -9.28
CA SER A 13 0.87 3.40 -9.59
C SER A 13 -0.01 2.27 -9.07
N ASP A 14 -0.08 1.17 -9.82
CA ASP A 14 -0.63 -0.11 -9.38
C ASP A 14 0.45 -1.08 -8.87
N PRO A 15 1.60 -1.26 -9.56
CA PRO A 15 2.61 -2.22 -9.12
C PRO A 15 3.34 -1.78 -7.84
N ALA A 16 3.41 -0.48 -7.54
CA ALA A 16 4.14 0.01 -6.36
C ALA A 16 3.62 -0.60 -5.05
N GLN A 17 2.30 -0.69 -4.89
CA GLN A 17 1.63 -1.25 -3.71
C GLN A 17 2.00 -2.72 -3.54
N ALA A 18 1.94 -3.50 -4.64
CA ALA A 18 2.29 -4.91 -4.61
C ALA A 18 3.77 -5.13 -4.28
N LEU A 19 4.67 -4.34 -4.88
CA LEU A 19 6.09 -4.40 -4.61
C LEU A 19 6.41 -4.07 -3.14
N ILE A 20 5.75 -3.06 -2.57
CA ILE A 20 5.89 -2.70 -1.14
C ILE A 20 5.35 -3.82 -0.26
N ALA A 21 4.16 -4.34 -0.56
CA ALA A 21 3.54 -5.43 0.20
C ALA A 21 4.44 -6.67 0.23
N PHE A 22 5.30 -6.87 -0.77
CA PHE A 22 6.24 -7.98 -0.85
C PHE A 22 7.68 -7.66 -0.44
N ASP A 23 7.93 -6.53 0.24
CA ASP A 23 9.26 -6.09 0.70
C ASP A 23 10.31 -5.96 -0.42
N ALA A 24 9.86 -5.64 -1.64
CA ALA A 24 10.72 -5.56 -2.79
C ALA A 24 11.84 -4.52 -2.62
N THR A 25 12.96 -4.78 -3.28
CA THR A 25 14.17 -3.95 -3.25
C THR A 25 14.50 -3.52 -4.67
N LEU A 26 14.73 -2.23 -4.87
CA LEU A 26 15.25 -1.66 -6.11
C LEU A 26 16.77 -1.72 -6.13
N HIS A 27 17.33 -2.05 -7.28
CA HIS A 27 18.76 -1.95 -7.56
C HIS A 27 19.01 -0.70 -8.39
N ILE A 28 19.77 0.23 -7.85
CA ILE A 28 20.01 1.56 -8.43
C ILE A 28 21.50 1.67 -8.79
N LEU A 29 21.78 2.05 -10.03
CA LEU A 29 23.11 2.35 -10.53
C LEU A 29 23.28 3.86 -10.60
N GLY A 30 24.22 4.40 -9.82
CA GLY A 30 24.70 5.78 -9.95
C GLY A 30 26.05 5.84 -10.69
N PRO A 31 26.64 7.03 -10.84
CA PRO A 31 27.88 7.22 -11.58
C PRO A 31 29.10 6.54 -10.94
N SER A 32 29.11 6.40 -9.60
CA SER A 32 30.26 5.89 -8.85
C SER A 32 30.02 4.53 -8.20
N ALA A 33 28.77 4.14 -7.95
CA ALA A 33 28.43 2.93 -7.22
C ALA A 33 27.01 2.46 -7.51
N GLN A 34 26.75 1.19 -7.20
CA GLN A 34 25.40 0.65 -7.08
C GLN A 34 24.92 0.73 -5.64
N ARG A 35 23.61 0.93 -5.45
CA ARG A 35 22.96 0.85 -4.15
C ARG A 35 21.61 0.16 -4.25
N ASP A 36 21.22 -0.46 -3.14
CA ASP A 36 19.92 -1.07 -2.97
C ASP A 36 19.02 -0.17 -2.13
N LEU A 37 17.74 -0.10 -2.48
CA LEU A 37 16.74 0.70 -1.77
C LEU A 37 15.43 -0.06 -1.67
N LYS A 38 14.80 -0.09 -0.48
CA LYS A 38 13.45 -0.67 -0.37
C LYS A 38 12.47 0.14 -1.22
N VAL A 39 11.59 -0.56 -1.95
CA VAL A 39 10.59 0.12 -2.79
C VAL A 39 9.72 1.07 -1.96
N GLU A 40 9.46 0.75 -0.69
CA GLU A 40 8.71 1.63 0.22
C GLU A 40 9.43 2.97 0.48
N GLN A 41 10.76 2.95 0.59
CA GLN A 41 11.59 4.14 0.81
C GLN A 41 11.81 4.95 -0.48
N PHE A 42 11.62 4.31 -1.63
CA PHE A 42 11.75 4.97 -2.92
C PHE A 42 10.72 6.08 -3.09
N PHE A 43 9.49 5.89 -2.65
CA PHE A 43 8.44 6.91 -2.77
C PHE A 43 8.52 7.89 -1.60
N ILE A 44 8.63 9.18 -1.91
CA ILE A 44 8.70 10.22 -0.88
C ILE A 44 7.71 11.34 -1.15
N ASN A 45 7.28 12.00 -0.07
CA ASN A 45 6.41 13.16 -0.17
C ASN A 45 7.16 14.37 -0.74
N PRO A 46 6.51 15.19 -1.57
CA PRO A 46 7.12 16.41 -2.07
C PRO A 46 7.22 17.45 -0.94
N THR A 47 8.30 18.21 -0.93
CA THR A 47 8.50 19.37 -0.04
C THR A 47 8.51 20.67 -0.85
N PRO A 48 8.43 21.85 -0.22
CA PRO A 48 8.59 23.12 -0.92
C PRO A 48 9.92 23.22 -1.69
N GLU A 49 10.98 22.58 -1.18
CA GLU A 49 12.33 22.58 -1.75
C GLU A 49 12.55 21.46 -2.78
N ARG A 50 11.83 20.34 -2.67
CA ARG A 50 11.97 19.17 -3.55
C ARG A 50 10.61 18.66 -4.03
N ARG A 51 10.33 18.87 -5.31
CA ARG A 51 9.08 18.39 -5.94
C ARG A 51 9.09 16.91 -6.37
N ALA A 52 10.27 16.29 -6.40
CA ALA A 52 10.40 14.90 -6.80
C ALA A 52 9.70 13.96 -5.81
N LEU A 53 8.94 12.99 -6.35
CA LEU A 53 8.15 12.01 -5.60
C LEU A 53 8.89 10.67 -5.40
N ASN A 54 10.16 10.63 -5.79
CA ASN A 54 11.01 9.46 -5.66
C ASN A 54 12.39 9.81 -5.10
N GLN A 55 13.11 8.81 -4.60
CA GLN A 55 14.47 8.95 -4.06
C GLN A 55 15.54 8.52 -5.08
N LEU A 56 15.53 9.15 -6.26
CA LEU A 56 16.65 9.12 -7.21
C LEU A 56 17.32 10.50 -7.28
N ASP A 57 18.63 10.46 -7.48
CA ASP A 57 19.40 11.60 -7.99
C ASP A 57 19.38 11.63 -9.53
N ASP A 58 19.76 12.76 -10.12
CA ASP A 58 19.59 13.01 -11.57
C ASP A 58 20.43 12.07 -12.47
N ASP A 59 21.49 11.48 -11.93
CA ASP A 59 22.42 10.57 -12.59
C ASP A 59 22.29 9.10 -12.14
N GLU A 60 21.17 8.76 -11.49
CA GLU A 60 20.85 7.40 -11.05
C GLU A 60 19.82 6.71 -11.95
N LEU A 61 20.00 5.40 -12.13
CA LEU A 61 19.11 4.55 -12.92
C LEU A 61 18.67 3.31 -12.13
N ILE A 62 17.37 3.04 -12.11
CA ILE A 62 16.85 1.75 -11.62
C ILE A 62 17.20 0.68 -12.66
N THR A 63 17.99 -0.31 -12.25
CA THR A 63 18.49 -1.39 -13.13
C THR A 63 17.84 -2.73 -12.86
N GLY A 64 17.19 -2.91 -11.72
CA GLY A 64 16.52 -4.15 -11.37
C GLY A 64 15.64 -4.04 -10.13
N ILE A 65 14.85 -5.08 -9.92
CA ILE A 65 13.98 -5.25 -8.75
C ILE A 65 14.14 -6.68 -8.25
N THR A 66 14.42 -6.85 -6.97
CA THR A 66 14.36 -8.14 -6.29
C THR A 66 13.11 -8.21 -5.42
N ILE A 67 12.31 -9.25 -5.62
CA ILE A 67 11.15 -9.57 -4.79
C ILE A 67 11.51 -10.83 -3.99
N PRO A 68 11.60 -10.76 -2.65
CA PRO A 68 11.81 -11.93 -1.81
C PRO A 68 10.77 -13.02 -2.05
N THR A 69 11.19 -14.29 -2.01
CA THR A 69 10.25 -15.41 -2.00
C THR A 69 9.41 -15.33 -0.72
N PRO A 70 8.07 -15.29 -0.81
CA PRO A 70 7.23 -15.24 0.38
C PRO A 70 7.32 -16.56 1.18
N PRO A 71 7.11 -16.52 2.51
CA PRO A 71 6.98 -17.74 3.31
C PRO A 71 5.86 -18.66 2.82
N LEU A 72 5.89 -19.92 3.25
CA LEU A 72 4.78 -20.86 3.04
C LEU A 72 3.47 -20.30 3.62
N ASP A 73 2.35 -20.72 3.03
CA ASP A 73 1.00 -20.25 3.41
C ASP A 73 0.83 -18.72 3.39
N THR A 74 1.53 -18.06 2.46
CA THR A 74 1.32 -16.65 2.13
C THR A 74 0.33 -16.51 0.98
N HIS A 75 -0.72 -15.73 1.20
CA HIS A 75 -1.75 -15.40 0.21
C HIS A 75 -1.72 -13.90 -0.05
N SER A 76 -2.09 -13.51 -1.27
CA SER A 76 -2.11 -12.10 -1.63
C SER A 76 -3.23 -11.78 -2.61
N VAL A 77 -3.72 -10.56 -2.56
CA VAL A 77 -4.72 -10.04 -3.48
C VAL A 77 -4.41 -8.59 -3.83
N TYR A 78 -4.68 -8.22 -5.07
CA TYR A 78 -4.71 -6.82 -5.49
C TYR A 78 -6.13 -6.47 -5.93
N LEU A 79 -6.74 -5.50 -5.27
CA LEU A 79 -8.09 -5.00 -5.59
C LEU A 79 -7.98 -3.59 -6.11
N LYS A 80 -8.49 -3.35 -7.32
CA LYS A 80 -8.49 -2.05 -7.98
C LYS A 80 -9.92 -1.59 -8.24
N MET A 81 -10.37 -0.54 -7.55
CA MET A 81 -11.65 0.09 -7.83
C MET A 81 -11.46 1.21 -8.85
N MET A 82 -12.29 1.21 -9.89
CA MET A 82 -12.25 2.18 -10.98
C MET A 82 -13.67 2.66 -11.29
N ASP A 83 -13.78 3.85 -11.86
CA ASP A 83 -15.02 4.40 -12.43
C ASP A 83 -15.48 3.65 -13.69
N ARG A 84 -14.52 3.11 -14.45
CA ARG A 84 -14.71 2.29 -15.65
C ARG A 84 -13.89 1.00 -15.60
N GLN A 85 -14.36 -0.04 -16.29
CA GLN A 85 -13.75 -1.38 -16.18
C GLN A 85 -12.35 -1.51 -16.81
N THR A 86 -11.95 -0.62 -17.71
CA THR A 86 -10.66 -0.69 -18.42
C THR A 86 -10.02 0.69 -18.59
N TRP A 87 -8.68 0.71 -18.69
CA TRP A 87 -7.87 1.91 -18.92
C TRP A 87 -8.07 3.06 -17.91
N GLY A 88 -8.56 2.75 -16.71
CA GLY A 88 -8.66 3.70 -15.59
C GLY A 88 -7.48 3.59 -14.63
N PHE A 89 -7.06 4.72 -14.05
CA PHE A 89 -6.32 4.68 -12.79
C PHE A 89 -7.26 4.28 -11.66
N ALA A 90 -6.70 3.74 -10.58
CA ALA A 90 -7.51 3.38 -9.42
C ALA A 90 -8.10 4.63 -8.77
N LEU A 91 -9.42 4.62 -8.51
CA LEU A 91 -10.01 5.56 -7.55
C LEU A 91 -9.44 5.29 -6.16
N VAL A 92 -9.41 4.01 -5.77
CA VAL A 92 -8.65 3.46 -4.65
C VAL A 92 -8.25 2.04 -5.03
N SER A 93 -7.05 1.62 -4.63
CA SER A 93 -6.64 0.22 -4.72
C SER A 93 -6.01 -0.27 -3.43
N VAL A 94 -5.94 -1.59 -3.26
CA VAL A 94 -5.33 -2.27 -2.11
C VAL A 94 -4.53 -3.45 -2.61
N ALA A 95 -3.23 -3.49 -2.30
CA ALA A 95 -2.45 -4.72 -2.30
C ALA A 95 -2.45 -5.25 -0.87
N ALA A 96 -2.87 -6.50 -0.67
CA ALA A 96 -2.75 -7.17 0.62
C ALA A 96 -1.94 -8.45 0.48
N ARG A 97 -1.05 -8.70 1.44
CA ARG A 97 -0.32 -9.96 1.62
C ARG A 97 -0.52 -10.42 3.05
N ILE A 98 -1.01 -11.63 3.24
CA ILE A 98 -1.18 -12.26 4.56
C ILE A 98 -0.39 -13.56 4.58
N THR A 99 0.46 -13.73 5.58
CA THR A 99 1.10 -15.01 5.89
C THR A 99 0.43 -15.61 7.11
N TRP A 100 0.01 -16.87 7.00
CA TRP A 100 -0.62 -17.61 8.08
C TRP A 100 0.40 -18.51 8.80
N ASP A 101 0.24 -18.65 10.12
CA ASP A 101 0.85 -19.69 10.95
C ASP A 101 -0.29 -20.50 11.59
N GLY A 102 -0.61 -21.62 10.94
CA GLY A 102 -1.83 -22.39 11.23
C GLY A 102 -3.07 -21.56 10.97
N GLU A 103 -3.87 -21.30 12.02
CA GLU A 103 -5.09 -20.50 11.91
C GLU A 103 -4.87 -19.00 12.12
N ARG A 104 -3.66 -18.57 12.53
CA ARG A 104 -3.39 -17.18 12.94
C ARG A 104 -2.61 -16.42 11.88
N VAL A 105 -2.90 -15.13 11.73
CA VAL A 105 -2.12 -14.23 10.89
C VAL A 105 -0.74 -14.03 11.53
N ALA A 106 0.31 -14.57 10.91
CA ALA A 106 1.69 -14.33 11.32
C ALA A 106 2.19 -12.96 10.85
N ARG A 107 1.77 -12.56 9.64
CA ARG A 107 2.12 -11.26 9.04
C ARG A 107 0.99 -10.74 8.19
N ALA A 108 0.77 -9.42 8.24
CA ALA A 108 -0.11 -8.71 7.33
C ALA A 108 0.61 -7.50 6.75
N ASP A 109 0.56 -7.35 5.42
CA ASP A 109 0.96 -6.13 4.71
C ASP A 109 -0.25 -5.65 3.89
N ILE A 110 -0.68 -4.40 4.08
CA ILE A 110 -1.88 -3.81 3.47
C ILE A 110 -1.52 -2.42 2.95
N ILE A 111 -1.34 -2.30 1.63
CA ILE A 111 -0.86 -1.08 0.97
C ILE A 111 -1.94 -0.49 0.08
N LEU A 112 -2.34 0.75 0.36
CA LEU A 112 -3.35 1.50 -0.36
C LEU A 112 -2.75 2.33 -1.50
N GLY A 113 -3.49 2.43 -2.60
CA GLY A 113 -3.22 3.33 -3.73
C GLY A 113 -4.30 4.39 -3.92
N GLY A 114 -3.95 5.51 -4.56
CA GLY A 114 -4.90 6.56 -4.92
C GLY A 114 -5.44 7.38 -3.72
N VAL A 115 -4.86 7.23 -2.53
CA VAL A 115 -5.32 7.88 -1.28
C VAL A 115 -4.31 8.86 -0.68
N ALA A 116 -3.03 8.76 -1.03
CA ALA A 116 -1.92 9.58 -0.54
C ALA A 116 -0.88 9.84 -1.64
N PRO A 117 0.05 10.80 -1.49
CA PRO A 117 1.09 11.09 -2.48
C PRO A 117 2.08 9.93 -2.71
N THR A 118 2.22 9.04 -1.72
CA THR A 118 2.96 7.76 -1.80
C THR A 118 1.99 6.58 -1.62
N PRO A 119 2.35 5.35 -2.02
CA PRO A 119 1.61 4.16 -1.59
C PRO A 119 1.53 4.12 -0.07
N TYR A 120 0.32 3.99 0.47
CA TYR A 120 0.07 4.21 1.89
C TYR A 120 -0.09 2.88 2.63
N ARG A 121 0.81 2.57 3.56
CA ARG A 121 0.72 1.38 4.41
C ARG A 121 -0.37 1.59 5.49
N ALA A 122 -1.39 0.73 5.48
CA ALA A 122 -2.46 0.74 6.45
C ALA A 122 -2.05 0.03 7.76
N SER A 123 -0.99 0.50 8.40
CA SER A 123 -0.34 -0.17 9.54
C SER A 123 -1.28 -0.44 10.72
N ILE A 124 -2.29 0.41 10.93
CA ILE A 124 -3.33 0.20 11.95
C ILE A 124 -4.10 -1.10 11.68
N ALA A 125 -4.52 -1.34 10.42
CA ALA A 125 -5.20 -2.58 10.06
C ALA A 125 -4.27 -3.79 10.18
N GLU A 126 -3.01 -3.67 9.71
CA GLU A 126 -1.99 -4.73 9.83
C GLU A 126 -1.79 -5.17 11.28
N GLN A 127 -1.66 -4.20 12.20
CA GLN A 127 -1.49 -4.45 13.63
C GLN A 127 -2.73 -5.10 14.26
N GLU A 128 -3.93 -4.68 13.90
CA GLU A 128 -5.16 -5.23 14.46
C GLU A 128 -5.41 -6.69 14.07
N VAL A 129 -5.03 -7.08 12.85
CA VAL A 129 -5.27 -8.43 12.34
C VAL A 129 -4.15 -9.41 12.66
N THR A 130 -2.93 -8.93 12.93
CA THR A 130 -1.80 -9.81 13.28
C THR A 130 -2.09 -10.58 14.58
N GLY A 131 -1.80 -11.88 14.59
CA GLY A 131 -2.09 -12.83 15.66
C GLY A 131 -3.55 -13.32 15.73
N ARG A 132 -4.42 -12.79 14.87
CA ARG A 132 -5.87 -13.12 14.85
C ARG A 132 -6.16 -14.28 13.92
N THR A 133 -7.26 -14.96 14.20
CA THR A 133 -7.70 -16.12 13.42
C THR A 133 -8.57 -15.73 12.22
N ARG A 134 -8.68 -16.64 11.24
CA ARG A 134 -9.66 -16.50 10.14
C ARG A 134 -11.09 -16.25 10.66
N SER A 135 -11.51 -16.98 11.69
CA SER A 135 -12.84 -16.83 12.29
C SER A 135 -13.05 -15.42 12.88
N GLU A 136 -12.05 -14.88 13.59
CA GLU A 136 -12.09 -13.51 14.11
C GLU A 136 -12.22 -12.48 12.98
N LEU A 137 -11.47 -12.62 11.87
CA LEU A 137 -11.59 -11.72 10.72
C LEU A 137 -13.04 -11.66 10.19
N HIS A 138 -13.68 -12.82 10.05
CA HIS A 138 -15.03 -12.96 9.54
C HIS A 138 -16.11 -12.50 10.53
N SER A 139 -15.84 -12.50 11.83
CA SER A 139 -16.80 -12.09 12.87
C SER A 139 -16.85 -10.57 13.11
N GLY A 140 -16.23 -9.77 12.23
CA GLY A 140 -16.32 -8.31 12.22
C GLY A 140 -15.00 -7.59 12.51
N LEU A 141 -13.93 -8.30 12.88
CA LEU A 141 -12.60 -7.70 13.03
C LEU A 141 -12.12 -7.04 11.74
N ALA A 142 -12.31 -7.67 10.58
CA ALA A 142 -11.88 -7.10 9.30
C ALA A 142 -12.58 -5.76 9.00
N ASP A 143 -13.85 -5.63 9.39
CA ASP A 143 -14.63 -4.40 9.23
C ASP A 143 -14.10 -3.29 10.15
N ARG A 144 -13.91 -3.61 11.44
CA ARG A 144 -13.36 -2.67 12.42
C ARG A 144 -11.95 -2.20 12.04
N ALA A 145 -11.05 -3.13 11.71
CA ALA A 145 -9.67 -2.82 11.33
C ALA A 145 -9.63 -1.90 10.10
N ALA A 146 -10.48 -2.17 9.11
CA ALA A 146 -10.61 -1.34 7.92
C ALA A 146 -11.11 0.09 8.22
N HIS A 147 -12.10 0.22 9.10
CA HIS A 147 -12.59 1.53 9.54
C HIS A 147 -11.52 2.30 10.34
N ASN A 148 -10.83 1.63 11.26
CA ASN A 148 -9.78 2.25 12.08
C ASN A 148 -8.58 2.70 11.24
N ALA A 149 -8.23 1.98 10.17
CA ALA A 149 -7.18 2.39 9.24
C ALA A 149 -7.48 3.69 8.48
N MET A 150 -8.75 4.09 8.41
CA MET A 150 -9.19 5.32 7.75
C MET A 150 -9.54 6.45 8.74
N ARG A 151 -9.34 6.26 10.05
CA ARG A 151 -9.74 7.22 11.08
C ARG A 151 -9.10 8.59 10.90
N ASP A 152 -7.85 8.62 10.46
CA ASP A 152 -7.07 9.85 10.29
C ASP A 152 -7.16 10.40 8.84
N ALA A 153 -8.16 9.96 8.07
CA ALA A 153 -8.40 10.47 6.73
C ALA A 153 -8.99 11.89 6.75
N HIS A 154 -8.38 12.77 5.97
CA HIS A 154 -8.79 14.16 5.77
C HIS A 154 -9.18 14.35 4.28
N PRO A 155 -10.39 13.97 3.88
CA PRO A 155 -10.85 14.22 2.53
C PRO A 155 -11.09 15.71 2.25
N LEU A 156 -10.93 16.09 0.99
CA LEU A 156 -11.33 17.37 0.42
C LEU A 156 -12.74 17.25 -0.17
N GLU A 157 -13.31 18.40 -0.57
CA GLU A 157 -14.69 18.55 -1.06
C GLU A 157 -15.11 17.46 -2.07
N HIS A 158 -14.25 17.17 -3.05
CA HIS A 158 -14.59 16.26 -4.15
C HIS A 158 -14.00 14.85 -4.03
N ASN A 159 -13.47 14.47 -2.86
CA ASN A 159 -12.86 13.13 -2.69
C ASN A 159 -13.23 12.43 -1.37
N ALA A 160 -14.26 12.90 -0.68
CA ALA A 160 -14.83 12.26 0.52
C ALA A 160 -15.20 10.78 0.31
N TYR A 161 -15.60 10.40 -0.90
CA TYR A 161 -15.93 9.01 -1.25
C TYR A 161 -14.75 8.03 -1.09
N LYS A 162 -13.49 8.53 -1.14
CA LYS A 162 -12.31 7.65 -1.07
C LYS A 162 -12.15 6.99 0.29
N ALA A 163 -12.56 7.63 1.38
CA ALA A 163 -12.40 7.07 2.73
C ALA A 163 -13.26 5.82 2.96
N PRO A 164 -14.60 5.84 2.76
CA PRO A 164 -15.41 4.63 2.88
C PRO A 164 -15.07 3.59 1.83
N LEU A 165 -14.65 4.00 0.63
CA LEU A 165 -14.21 3.07 -0.42
C LEU A 165 -12.92 2.33 -0.03
N ALA A 166 -11.94 3.03 0.56
CA ALA A 166 -10.70 2.42 1.04
C ALA A 166 -10.97 1.41 2.16
N ALA A 167 -11.78 1.77 3.15
CA ALA A 167 -12.21 0.83 4.20
C ALA A 167 -12.89 -0.41 3.61
N ALA A 168 -13.84 -0.22 2.67
CA ALA A 168 -14.50 -1.36 2.03
C ALA A 168 -13.52 -2.29 1.29
N LEU A 169 -12.51 -1.74 0.62
CA LEU A 169 -11.49 -2.54 -0.06
C LEU A 169 -10.52 -3.22 0.90
N ILE A 170 -10.12 -2.59 2.01
CA ILE A 170 -9.30 -3.24 3.05
C ILE A 170 -10.04 -4.45 3.60
N LYS A 171 -11.31 -4.26 4.01
CA LYS A 171 -12.16 -5.35 4.50
C LYS A 171 -12.25 -6.49 3.48
N ARG A 172 -12.55 -6.16 2.21
CA ARG A 172 -12.65 -7.17 1.15
C ARG A 172 -11.33 -7.90 0.94
N ALA A 173 -10.21 -7.19 0.94
CA ALA A 173 -8.89 -7.78 0.79
C ALA A 173 -8.60 -8.77 1.93
N LEU A 174 -8.82 -8.37 3.18
CA LEU A 174 -8.63 -9.20 4.37
C LEU A 174 -9.48 -10.47 4.38
N LEU A 175 -10.66 -10.45 3.78
CA LEU A 175 -11.56 -11.60 3.69
C LEU A 175 -11.31 -12.48 2.44
N SER A 176 -10.42 -12.07 1.54
CA SER A 176 -10.13 -12.79 0.28
C SER A 176 -8.83 -13.60 0.31
N VAL A 177 -8.04 -13.50 1.40
CA VAL A 177 -6.69 -14.09 1.56
C VAL A 177 -6.57 -14.89 2.85
#